data_AF-A0A955LBL5-F1
#
_entry.id   AF-A0A955LBL5-F1
#
_cell.length_a   1.000
_cell.length_b   1.000
_cell.length_c   1.000
_cell.angle_alpha   90.00
_cell.angle_beta   90.00
_cell.angle_gamma   90.00
#
_symmetry.space_group_name_H-M   'P 1'
#
loop_
_entity.id
_entity.type
_entity.pdbx_description
1 polymer ?
#
loop_
_entity_poly.entity_id
_entity_poly.type
_entity_poly.pdbx_seq_one_letter_code
_entity_poly.pdbx_strand_id
1 'polypeptide(L)'
;MRSTTTRLTKEELRSANPGRRRLWYQLILLAVLLVATAARLWHLDAYLHFANDEARDARVVMTMLEEVDPVLVGPSASIGNFSLGPLFYYLEAPFFFVLNGDPLAGGLFAALVGIATVALLFRVGRRLFGRV
;
A
#
# COMPACT_ATOMS: atom_id res chain seq x y z
N MET A 1 -21.40 12.39 -57.72
CA MET A 1 -21.04 12.49 -56.29
C MET A 1 -20.85 11.08 -55.74
N ARG A 2 -19.61 10.59 -55.63
CA ARG A 2 -19.32 9.26 -55.03
C ARG A 2 -19.07 9.48 -53.54
N SER A 3 -19.94 8.97 -52.69
CA SER A 3 -19.74 8.93 -51.24
C SER A 3 -18.70 7.87 -50.90
N THR A 4 -17.47 8.29 -50.65
CA THR A 4 -16.39 7.41 -50.18
C THR A 4 -16.60 7.15 -48.69
N THR A 5 -17.38 6.12 -48.35
CA THR A 5 -17.45 5.62 -46.96
C THR A 5 -16.19 4.81 -46.69
N THR A 6 -15.14 5.50 -46.24
CA THR A 6 -13.89 4.88 -45.81
C THR A 6 -14.18 3.96 -44.62
N ARG A 7 -14.13 2.64 -44.83
CA ARG A 7 -14.24 1.65 -43.75
C ARG A 7 -12.99 1.79 -42.88
N LEU A 8 -13.14 2.44 -41.72
CA LEU A 8 -12.09 2.47 -40.70
C LEU A 8 -11.72 1.04 -40.32
N THR A 9 -10.43 0.77 -40.31
CA THR A 9 -9.87 -0.51 -39.87
C THR A 9 -10.11 -0.69 -38.37
N LYS A 10 -10.15 -1.94 -37.88
CA LYS A 10 -10.34 -2.24 -36.45
C LYS A 10 -9.29 -1.56 -35.55
N GLU A 11 -8.13 -1.25 -36.10
CA GLU A 11 -7.03 -0.57 -35.42
C GLU A 11 -7.31 0.93 -35.23
N GLU A 12 -7.86 1.60 -36.26
CA GLU A 12 -8.30 3.00 -36.16
C GLU A 12 -9.48 3.16 -35.18
N LEU A 13 -10.38 2.19 -35.14
CA LEU A 13 -11.46 2.16 -34.15
C LEU A 13 -10.95 1.92 -32.71
N ARG A 14 -9.81 1.25 -32.55
CA ARG A 14 -9.15 1.03 -31.24
C ARG A 14 -8.35 2.24 -30.78
N SER A 15 -7.73 3.00 -31.69
CA SER A 15 -7.02 4.25 -31.37
C SER A 15 -7.99 5.40 -31.08
N ALA A 16 -9.17 5.39 -31.70
CA ALA A 16 -10.18 6.46 -31.56
C ALA A 16 -10.95 6.46 -30.23
N ASN A 17 -10.84 5.42 -29.38
CA ASN A 17 -11.64 5.33 -28.14
C ASN A 17 -10.78 5.40 -26.86
N PRO A 18 -10.37 6.60 -26.42
CA PRO A 18 -9.57 6.79 -25.20
C PRO A 18 -10.27 6.28 -23.93
N GLY A 19 -11.61 6.23 -23.92
CA GLY A 19 -12.39 5.69 -22.80
C GLY A 19 -12.15 4.20 -22.57
N ARG A 20 -11.98 3.41 -23.64
CA ARG A 20 -11.73 1.97 -23.55
C ARG A 20 -10.35 1.66 -22.99
N ARG A 21 -9.30 2.39 -23.41
CA ARG A 21 -7.94 2.27 -22.84
C ARG A 21 -7.94 2.59 -21.34
N ARG A 22 -8.63 3.67 -20.94
CA ARG A 22 -8.77 4.04 -19.52
C ARG A 22 -9.43 2.94 -18.69
N LEU A 23 -10.50 2.34 -19.19
CA LEU A 23 -11.18 1.22 -18.54
C LEU A 23 -10.23 0.02 -18.34
N TRP A 24 -9.46 -0.36 -19.37
CA TRP A 24 -8.49 -1.45 -19.24
C TRP A 24 -7.45 -1.21 -18.15
N TYR A 25 -6.89 -0.01 -18.05
CA TYR A 25 -5.96 0.31 -16.97
C TYR A 25 -6.60 0.23 -15.59
N GLN A 26 -7.86 0.63 -15.45
CA GLN A 26 -8.59 0.52 -14.20
C GLN A 26 -8.86 -0.95 -13.83
N LEU A 27 -9.19 -1.79 -14.80
CA LEU A 27 -9.38 -3.23 -14.58
C LEU A 27 -8.08 -3.93 -14.20
N ILE A 28 -6.97 -3.58 -14.86
CA ILE A 28 -5.64 -4.12 -14.52
C ILE A 28 -5.24 -3.69 -13.11
N LEU A 29 -5.39 -2.40 -12.77
CA LEU A 29 -5.12 -1.91 -11.42
C LEU A 29 -5.98 -2.64 -10.39
N LEU A 30 -7.28 -2.79 -10.65
CA LEU A 30 -8.18 -3.52 -9.76
C LEU A 30 -7.71 -4.96 -9.55
N ALA A 31 -7.37 -5.68 -10.63
CA ALA A 31 -6.88 -7.04 -10.54
C ALA A 31 -5.58 -7.12 -9.72
N VAL A 32 -4.62 -6.22 -9.96
CA VAL A 32 -3.37 -6.14 -9.20
C VAL A 32 -3.62 -5.86 -7.72
N LEU A 33 -4.54 -4.95 -7.40
CA LEU A 33 -4.89 -4.64 -6.02
C LEU A 33 -5.62 -5.79 -5.33
N LEU A 34 -6.49 -6.51 -6.02
CA LEU A 34 -7.15 -7.70 -5.49
C LEU A 34 -6.12 -8.78 -5.15
N VAL A 35 -5.18 -9.05 -6.05
CA VAL A 35 -4.08 -10.00 -5.80
C VAL A 35 -3.20 -9.54 -4.65
N ALA A 36 -2.81 -8.26 -4.62
CA ALA A 36 -1.98 -7.71 -3.54
C ALA A 36 -2.68 -7.73 -2.18
N THR A 37 -4.00 -7.49 -2.16
CA THR A 37 -4.82 -7.53 -0.94
C THR A 37 -4.98 -8.96 -0.46
N ALA A 38 -5.33 -9.89 -1.35
CA ALA A 38 -5.43 -11.31 -1.03
C ALA A 38 -4.08 -11.82 -0.49
N ALA A 39 -2.98 -11.57 -1.19
CA ALA A 39 -1.66 -12.03 -0.76
C ALA A 39 -1.22 -11.48 0.61
N ARG A 40 -1.63 -10.26 0.98
CA ARG A 40 -1.22 -9.63 2.24
C ARG A 40 -2.14 -9.90 3.42
N LEU A 41 -3.43 -10.10 3.17
CA LEU A 41 -4.42 -10.29 4.24
C LEU A 41 -4.85 -11.74 4.41
N TRP A 42 -4.53 -12.63 3.46
CA TRP A 42 -4.86 -14.04 3.56
C TRP A 42 -4.11 -14.70 4.73
N HIS A 43 -4.86 -15.13 5.74
CA HIS A 43 -4.34 -15.73 6.98
C HIS A 43 -3.24 -14.89 7.63
N LEU A 44 -3.46 -13.56 7.66
CA LEU A 44 -2.51 -12.62 8.25
C LEU A 44 -2.17 -13.00 9.70
N ASP A 45 -3.17 -13.42 10.48
CA ASP A 45 -3.03 -13.91 11.85
C ASP A 45 -2.13 -15.15 11.99
N ALA A 46 -2.22 -16.08 11.06
CA ALA A 46 -1.43 -17.31 11.09
C ALA A 46 0.00 -17.11 10.55
N TYR A 47 0.20 -16.14 9.65
CA TYR A 47 1.50 -15.88 9.02
C TYR A 47 2.25 -14.68 9.60
N LEU A 48 1.62 -13.92 10.51
CA LEU A 48 2.26 -12.81 11.18
C LEU A 48 3.45 -13.33 11.99
N HIS A 49 4.65 -12.95 11.56
CA HIS A 49 5.83 -13.14 12.36
C HIS A 49 5.90 -12.00 13.38
N PHE A 50 5.84 -12.36 14.66
CA PHE A 50 5.97 -11.40 15.75
C PHE A 50 7.26 -11.70 16.51
N ALA A 51 8.33 -11.01 16.14
CA ALA A 51 9.64 -11.17 16.74
C ALA A 51 9.99 -9.96 17.64
N ASN A 52 11.26 -9.87 18.03
CA ASN A 52 11.72 -8.89 19.00
C ASN A 52 11.54 -7.44 18.52
N ASP A 53 11.69 -7.19 17.21
CA ASP A 53 11.51 -5.84 16.67
C ASP A 53 10.04 -5.43 16.68
N GLU A 54 9.13 -6.32 16.28
CA GLU A 54 7.69 -6.08 16.33
C GLU A 54 7.19 -5.92 17.77
N ALA A 55 7.69 -6.73 18.70
CA ALA A 55 7.37 -6.61 20.12
C ALA A 55 7.88 -5.30 20.74
N ARG A 56 9.09 -4.87 20.34
CA ARG A 56 9.64 -3.57 20.76
C ARG A 56 8.78 -2.44 20.26
N ASP A 57 8.45 -2.44 18.97
CA ASP A 57 7.71 -1.35 18.36
C ASP A 57 6.28 -1.29 18.90
N ALA A 58 5.60 -2.44 19.06
CA ALA A 58 4.32 -2.54 19.74
C ALA A 58 4.36 -1.93 21.15
N ARG A 59 5.40 -2.24 21.94
CA ARG A 59 5.54 -1.68 23.29
C ARG A 59 5.68 -0.17 23.28
N VAL A 60 6.48 0.38 22.36
CA VAL A 60 6.66 1.84 22.22
C VAL A 60 5.34 2.52 21.88
N VAL A 61 4.57 1.97 20.93
CA VAL A 61 3.26 2.50 20.56
C VAL A 61 2.28 2.43 21.74
N MET A 62 2.25 1.31 22.45
CA MET A 62 1.35 1.13 23.59
C MET A 62 1.68 2.09 24.74
N THR A 63 2.95 2.27 25.09
CA THR A 63 3.38 3.27 26.07
C THR A 63 2.98 4.68 25.64
N MET A 64 3.18 5.04 24.37
CA MET A 64 2.76 6.34 23.85
C MET A 64 1.25 6.59 24.01
N LEU A 65 0.43 5.56 23.78
CA LEU A 65 -1.02 5.65 23.88
C LEU A 65 -1.53 5.65 25.34
N GLU A 66 -0.98 4.80 26.19
CA GLU A 66 -1.43 4.59 27.57
C GLU A 66 -0.93 5.69 28.51
N GLU A 67 0.33 6.09 28.38
CA GLU A 67 0.95 7.10 29.24
C GLU A 67 0.78 8.52 28.68
N VAL A 68 0.23 8.64 27.46
CA VAL A 68 0.10 9.92 26.74
C VAL A 68 1.46 10.60 26.62
N ASP A 69 2.51 9.81 26.38
CA ASP A 69 3.90 10.25 26.23
C ASP A 69 4.31 10.22 24.74
N PRO A 70 4.28 11.36 24.03
CA PRO A 70 4.52 11.39 22.60
C PRO A 70 5.96 11.00 22.25
N VAL A 71 6.12 10.03 21.36
CA VAL A 71 7.45 9.61 20.88
C VAL A 71 8.05 10.72 20.03
N LEU A 72 9.14 11.33 20.50
CA LEU A 72 9.92 12.32 19.74
C LEU A 72 11.15 11.70 19.08
N VAL A 73 11.73 10.68 19.71
CA VAL A 73 12.86 9.90 19.22
C VAL A 73 12.55 8.43 19.48
N GLY A 74 12.57 7.60 18.44
CA GLY A 74 12.31 6.18 18.58
C GLY A 74 13.47 5.41 19.23
N PRO A 75 13.31 4.10 19.43
CA PRO A 75 14.36 3.20 19.88
C PRO A 75 15.60 3.27 19.01
N SER A 76 16.76 3.04 19.62
CA SER A 76 18.03 2.93 18.91
C SER A 76 18.03 1.71 17.98
N ALA A 77 18.58 1.87 16.78
CA ALA A 77 18.81 0.75 15.88
C ALA A 77 19.92 -0.15 16.43
N SER A 78 19.82 -1.46 16.17
CA SER A 78 20.83 -2.45 16.59
C SER A 78 22.20 -2.22 15.95
N ILE A 79 22.28 -1.41 14.89
CA ILE A 79 23.52 -1.07 14.17
C ILE A 79 23.53 0.43 13.89
N GLY A 80 24.60 1.10 14.30
CA GLY A 80 24.80 2.54 14.10
C GLY A 80 24.24 3.41 15.23
N ASN A 81 24.87 4.57 15.44
CA ASN A 81 24.46 5.54 16.47
C ASN A 81 23.27 6.39 15.99
N PHE A 82 22.17 5.74 15.60
CA PHE A 82 20.95 6.42 15.17
C PHE A 82 19.70 5.72 15.70
N SER A 83 18.62 6.51 15.79
CA SER A 83 17.32 6.10 16.33
C SER A 83 16.27 6.05 15.23
N LEU A 84 15.24 5.24 15.44
CA LEU A 84 14.07 5.19 14.56
C LEU A 84 13.30 6.51 14.61
N GLY A 85 12.81 6.93 13.44
CA GLY A 85 12.04 8.17 13.31
C GLY A 85 10.66 8.06 13.96
N PRO A 86 10.14 9.13 14.59
CA PRO A 86 8.90 9.07 15.35
C PRO A 86 7.65 8.84 14.48
N LEU A 87 7.69 9.25 13.21
CA LEU A 87 6.56 9.17 12.28
C LEU A 87 6.01 7.74 12.16
N PHE A 88 6.87 6.73 12.20
CA PHE A 88 6.45 5.33 12.11
C PHE A 88 5.46 4.97 13.23
N TYR A 89 5.80 5.32 14.48
CA TYR A 89 4.98 5.06 15.66
C TYR A 89 3.64 5.80 15.62
N TYR A 90 3.62 7.05 15.13
CA TYR A 90 2.35 7.78 14.96
C TYR A 90 1.45 7.19 13.88
N LEU A 91 2.02 6.62 12.81
CA LEU A 91 1.24 5.96 11.76
C LEU A 91 0.68 4.62 12.22
N GLU A 92 1.40 3.92 13.09
CA GLU A 92 1.02 2.62 13.64
C GLU A 92 0.01 2.75 14.82
N ALA A 93 0.13 3.80 15.61
CA ALA A 93 -0.75 4.12 16.75
C ALA A 93 -2.27 3.96 16.50
N PRO A 94 -2.87 4.48 15.42
CA PRO A 94 -4.32 4.30 15.21
C PRO A 94 -4.72 2.83 15.08
N PHE A 95 -3.84 1.96 14.56
CA PHE A 95 -4.13 0.53 14.44
C PHE A 95 -4.11 -0.17 15.80
N PHE A 96 -3.11 0.13 16.62
CA PHE A 96 -3.02 -0.40 18.00
C PHE A 96 -4.16 0.12 18.87
N PHE A 97 -4.56 1.38 18.70
CA PHE A 97 -5.70 1.94 19.41
C PHE A 97 -7.01 1.23 19.04
N VAL A 98 -7.28 1.04 17.74
CA VAL A 98 -8.52 0.38 17.28
C VAL A 98 -8.57 -1.10 17.65
N LEU A 99 -7.42 -1.77 17.65
CA LEU A 99 -7.31 -3.21 17.95
C LEU A 99 -6.96 -3.49 19.43
N ASN A 100 -7.01 -2.49 20.31
CA ASN A 100 -6.74 -2.62 21.75
C ASN A 100 -5.40 -3.33 22.07
N GLY A 101 -4.35 -2.97 21.34
CA GLY A 101 -3.00 -3.51 21.58
C GLY A 101 -2.74 -4.90 20.99
N ASP A 102 -3.65 -5.46 20.19
CA ASP A 102 -3.43 -6.74 19.52
C ASP A 102 -2.17 -6.69 18.62
N PRO A 103 -1.25 -7.67 18.71
CA PRO A 103 -0.10 -7.80 17.80
C PRO A 103 -0.46 -7.72 16.30
N LEU A 104 -1.68 -8.11 15.94
CA LEU A 104 -2.23 -7.98 14.58
C LEU A 104 -2.22 -6.55 14.06
N ALA A 105 -2.21 -5.54 14.93
CA ALA A 105 -2.19 -4.14 14.54
C ALA A 105 -0.99 -3.77 13.68
N GLY A 106 0.22 -4.19 14.07
CA GLY A 106 1.44 -3.95 13.30
C GLY A 106 1.41 -4.68 11.96
N GLY A 107 0.92 -5.92 11.95
CA GLY A 107 0.73 -6.70 10.72
C GLY A 107 -0.25 -6.06 9.75
N LEU A 108 -1.40 -5.58 10.25
CA LEU A 108 -2.42 -4.92 9.45
C LEU A 108 -1.93 -3.58 8.90
N PHE A 109 -1.23 -2.79 9.72
CA PHE A 109 -0.58 -1.56 9.29
C PHE A 109 0.39 -1.81 8.13
N ALA A 110 1.33 -2.76 8.30
CA ALA A 110 2.28 -3.13 7.27
C ALA A 110 1.60 -3.63 6.00
N ALA A 111 0.53 -4.44 6.14
CA ALA A 111 -0.24 -4.94 5.01
C ALA A 111 -0.88 -3.81 4.20
N LEU A 112 -1.52 -2.85 4.86
CA LEU A 112 -2.20 -1.72 4.21
C LEU A 112 -1.20 -0.76 3.55
N VAL A 113 -0.09 -0.42 4.21
CA VAL A 113 0.99 0.38 3.62
C VAL A 113 1.55 -0.33 2.38
N GLY A 114 1.70 -1.65 2.44
CA GLY A 114 2.12 -2.46 1.30
C GLY A 114 1.13 -2.40 0.13
N ILE A 115 -0.18 -2.53 0.38
CA ILE A 115 -1.22 -2.41 -0.66
C ILE A 115 -1.21 -1.00 -1.27
N ALA A 116 -1.11 0.04 -0.44
CA ALA A 116 -1.01 1.43 -0.90
C ALA A 116 0.24 1.64 -1.77
N THR A 117 1.38 1.04 -1.39
CA THR A 117 2.62 1.09 -2.17
C THR A 117 2.43 0.45 -3.54
N VAL A 118 1.73 -0.68 -3.64
CA VAL A 118 1.41 -1.29 -4.95
C VAL A 118 0.58 -0.35 -5.83
N ALA A 119 -0.44 0.32 -5.27
CA ALA A 119 -1.23 1.31 -6.00
C ALA A 119 -0.38 2.49 -6.50
N LEU A 120 0.52 2.99 -5.65
CA LEU A 120 1.44 4.08 -5.98
C LEU A 120 2.43 3.68 -7.07
N LEU A 121 3.04 2.50 -6.96
CA LEU A 121 3.97 1.97 -7.96
C LEU A 121 3.29 1.79 -9.31
N PHE A 122 2.05 1.28 -9.35
CA PHE A 122 1.29 1.21 -10.60
C PHE A 122 1.09 2.60 -11.21
N ARG A 123 0.71 3.60 -10.40
CA ARG A 123 0.49 4.97 -10.87
C ARG A 123 1.78 5.62 -11.38
N VAL A 124 2.88 5.46 -10.66
CA VAL A 124 4.21 5.99 -11.03
C VAL A 124 4.73 5.27 -12.27
N GLY A 125 4.70 3.94 -12.30
CA GLY A 125 5.10 3.14 -13.45
C GLY A 125 4.33 3.52 -14.71
N ARG A 126 3.02 3.74 -14.61
CA ARG A 126 2.22 4.25 -15.74
C ARG A 126 2.65 5.64 -16.19
N ARG A 127 3.01 6.54 -15.27
CA ARG A 127 3.48 7.88 -15.64
C ARG A 127 4.84 7.84 -16.34
N LEU A 128 5.72 6.93 -15.93
CA LEU A 128 7.06 6.80 -16.49
C LEU A 128 7.07 6.05 -17.82
N PHE A 129 6.34 4.93 -17.90
CA PHE A 129 6.42 3.95 -19.00
C PHE A 129 5.14 3.86 -19.84
N GLY A 130 4.06 4.56 -19.48
CA GLY A 130 2.76 4.48 -20.16
C GLY A 130 2.70 5.16 -21.52
N ARG A 131 3.80 5.19 -22.28
CA ARG A 131 3.84 5.64 -23.67
C ARG A 131 3.80 4.41 -24.60
N VAL A 132 2.62 4.07 -25.13
CA VAL A 132 2.23 3.76 -26.54
C VAL A 132 0.70 3.58 -26.60
#